data_AF-A0A7Z1QF73-F1
#
_entry.id   AF-A0A7Z1QF73-F1
#
_cell.length_a   1.000
_cell.length_b   1.000
_cell.length_c   1.000
_cell.angle_alpha   90.00
_cell.angle_beta   90.00
_cell.angle_gamma   90.00
#
_symmetry.space_group_name_H-M   'P 1'
#
loop_
_entity.id
_entity.type
_entity.pdbx_description
1 polymer ?
#
loop_
_entity_poly.entity_id
_entity_poly.type
_entity_poly.pdbx_seq_one_letter_code
_entity_poly.pdbx_strand_id
1 'polypeptide(L)'
;MNNKEMKTIKYSSTKAFYAMAKHLYVTGIRIYKEQGDHELVASIILDNDKTESYISHVKDYLAKCFDEHMEEAGKRERLIYVDMDKVMVEMKRVHIKALLFSMS
;
A
#
# COMPACT_ATOMS: atom_id res chain seq x y z
N MET A 1 17.48 20.74 8.58
CA MET A 1 17.28 19.38 9.14
C MET A 1 18.57 18.60 8.97
N ASN A 2 19.09 17.95 10.02
CA ASN A 2 20.34 17.20 9.89
C ASN A 2 20.13 15.85 9.17
N ASN A 3 21.22 15.21 8.73
CA ASN A 3 21.14 13.95 7.96
C ASN A 3 20.45 12.81 8.74
N LYS A 4 20.58 12.79 10.07
CA LYS A 4 19.93 11.78 10.92
C LYS A 4 18.41 11.99 10.97
N GLU A 5 17.96 13.21 11.17
CA GLU A 5 16.55 13.61 11.15
C GLU A 5 15.91 13.32 9.79
N MET A 6 16.61 13.64 8.70
CA MET A 6 16.16 13.34 7.33
C MET A 6 15.99 11.83 7.08
N LYS A 7 16.93 11.01 7.56
CA LYS A 7 16.79 9.55 7.48
C LYS A 7 15.60 9.04 8.31
N THR A 8 15.40 9.61 9.50
CA THR A 8 14.26 9.25 10.36
C THR A 8 12.92 9.58 9.69
N ILE A 9 12.75 10.78 9.13
CA ILE A 9 11.49 11.19 8.49
C ILE A 9 11.24 10.41 7.20
N LYS A 10 12.28 10.10 6.41
CA LYS A 10 12.17 9.21 5.25
C LYS A 10 11.69 7.82 5.68
N TYR A 11 12.31 7.25 6.70
CA TYR A 11 11.92 5.94 7.21
C TYR A 11 10.48 5.93 7.74
N SER A 12 10.10 6.91 8.58
CA SER A 12 8.78 6.95 9.17
C SER A 12 7.69 7.24 8.14
N SER A 13 7.92 8.14 7.19
CA SER A 13 6.99 8.42 6.08
C SER A 13 6.77 7.19 5.22
N THR A 14 7.87 6.50 4.83
CA THR A 14 7.79 5.26 4.05
C THR A 14 7.00 4.18 4.81
N LYS A 15 7.25 4.02 6.11
CA LYS A 15 6.57 3.04 6.95
C LYS A 15 5.07 3.35 7.09
N ALA A 16 4.71 4.61 7.30
CA ALA A 16 3.33 5.06 7.40
C ALA A 16 2.57 4.82 6.09
N PHE A 17 3.15 5.26 4.97
CA PHE A 17 2.57 5.06 3.65
C PHE A 17 2.36 3.57 3.35
N TYR A 18 3.38 2.73 3.57
CA TYR A 18 3.27 1.28 3.39
C TYR A 18 2.14 0.68 4.24
N ALA A 19 2.03 1.06 5.52
CA ALA A 19 0.99 0.52 6.39
C ALA A 19 -0.42 0.86 5.88
N MET A 20 -0.63 2.09 5.41
CA MET A 20 -1.91 2.51 4.82
C MET A 20 -2.18 1.80 3.49
N ALA A 21 -1.19 1.70 2.61
CA ALA A 21 -1.32 1.00 1.34
C ALA A 21 -1.66 -0.48 1.54
N LYS A 22 -0.97 -1.16 2.47
CA LYS A 22 -1.27 -2.55 2.85
C LYS A 22 -2.71 -2.68 3.35
N HIS A 23 -3.14 -1.79 4.23
CA HIS A 23 -4.52 -1.81 4.74
C HIS A 23 -5.55 -1.65 3.62
N LEU A 24 -5.38 -0.66 2.75
CA LEU A 24 -6.29 -0.42 1.61
C LEU A 24 -6.35 -1.61 0.65
N TYR A 25 -5.19 -2.18 0.31
CA TYR A 25 -5.11 -3.36 -0.55
C TYR A 25 -5.88 -4.56 0.01
N VAL A 26 -5.64 -4.90 1.28
CA VAL A 26 -6.29 -6.06 1.93
C VAL A 26 -7.79 -5.81 2.10
N THR A 27 -8.17 -4.61 2.54
CA THR A 27 -9.57 -4.24 2.74
C THR A 27 -10.35 -4.24 1.43
N GLY A 28 -9.76 -3.71 0.35
CA GLY A 28 -10.42 -3.72 -0.97
C GLY A 28 -10.65 -5.13 -1.51
N ILE A 29 -9.66 -6.02 -1.43
CA ILE A 29 -9.84 -7.45 -1.78
C ILE A 29 -10.95 -8.10 -0.95
N ARG A 30 -10.99 -7.80 0.36
CA ARG A 30 -12.01 -8.33 1.25
C ARG A 30 -13.42 -7.87 0.86
N ILE A 31 -13.58 -6.58 0.52
CA ILE A 31 -14.86 -6.03 0.07
C ILE A 31 -15.33 -6.72 -1.20
N TYR A 32 -14.47 -6.87 -2.21
CA TYR A 32 -14.84 -7.60 -3.44
C TYR A 32 -15.25 -9.05 -3.15
N LYS A 33 -14.54 -9.73 -2.23
CA LYS A 33 -14.91 -11.09 -1.81
C LYS A 33 -16.28 -11.14 -1.11
N GLU A 34 -16.58 -10.19 -0.24
CA GLU A 34 -17.86 -10.09 0.48
C GLU A 34 -19.02 -9.71 -0.45
N GLN A 35 -18.74 -8.98 -1.54
CA GLN A 35 -19.71 -8.63 -2.59
C GLN A 35 -19.96 -9.76 -3.60
N GLY A 36 -19.18 -10.85 -3.54
CA GLY A 36 -19.31 -12.00 -4.45
C GLY A 36 -18.53 -11.87 -5.76
N ASP A 37 -17.66 -10.86 -5.90
CA ASP A 37 -16.83 -10.60 -7.09
C ASP A 37 -15.61 -11.55 -7.14
N HIS A 38 -15.85 -12.85 -7.06
CA HIS A 38 -14.80 -13.87 -6.95
C HIS A 38 -13.89 -13.93 -8.19
N GLU A 39 -14.42 -13.67 -9.39
CA GLU A 39 -13.63 -13.62 -10.63
C GLU A 39 -12.65 -12.45 -10.63
N LEU A 40 -13.10 -11.26 -10.22
CA LEU A 40 -12.23 -10.10 -10.08
C LEU A 40 -11.13 -10.37 -9.04
N VAL A 41 -11.49 -10.90 -7.87
CA VAL A 41 -10.53 -11.27 -6.83
C VAL A 41 -9.51 -12.28 -7.36
N ALA A 42 -9.96 -13.33 -8.07
CA ALA A 42 -9.07 -14.31 -8.67
C ALA A 42 -8.12 -13.65 -9.70
N SER A 43 -8.61 -12.73 -10.53
CA SER A 43 -7.77 -12.01 -11.50
C SER A 43 -6.71 -11.15 -10.81
N ILE A 44 -7.06 -10.40 -9.76
CA ILE A 44 -6.12 -9.59 -8.98
C ILE A 44 -5.07 -10.47 -8.30
N ILE A 45 -5.44 -11.70 -7.94
CA ILE A 45 -4.60 -12.66 -7.22
C ILE A 45 -3.67 -13.45 -8.15
N LEU A 46 -4.13 -13.86 -9.33
CA LEU A 46 -3.43 -14.84 -10.18
C LEU A 46 -2.78 -14.22 -11.43
N ASP A 47 -3.24 -13.06 -11.88
CA ASP A 47 -2.69 -12.35 -13.04
C ASP A 47 -1.77 -11.23 -12.56
N ASN A 48 -0.47 -11.35 -12.87
CA ASN A 48 0.55 -10.39 -12.46
C ASN A 48 0.27 -8.97 -12.96
N ASP A 49 -0.27 -8.79 -14.17
CA ASP A 49 -0.56 -7.46 -14.72
C ASP A 49 -1.71 -6.82 -13.95
N LYS A 50 -2.73 -7.61 -13.60
CA LYS A 50 -3.84 -7.16 -12.74
C LYS A 50 -3.37 -6.89 -11.31
N THR A 51 -2.49 -7.71 -10.77
CA THR A 51 -1.85 -7.48 -9.47
C THR A 51 -1.12 -6.14 -9.45
N GLU A 52 -0.21 -5.91 -10.42
CA GLU A 52 0.57 -4.68 -10.50
C GLU A 52 -0.32 -3.46 -10.71
N SER A 53 -1.35 -3.59 -11.57
CA SER A 53 -2.36 -2.54 -11.78
C SER A 53 -3.09 -2.21 -10.48
N TYR A 54 -3.50 -3.21 -9.69
CA TYR A 54 -4.23 -2.98 -8.45
C TYR A 54 -3.35 -2.37 -7.35
N ILE A 55 -2.10 -2.86 -7.19
CA ILE A 55 -1.12 -2.26 -6.27
C ILE A 55 -0.86 -0.79 -6.65
N SER A 56 -0.70 -0.52 -7.95
CA SER A 56 -0.47 0.84 -8.44
C SER A 56 -1.68 1.74 -8.19
N HIS A 57 -2.89 1.24 -8.41
CA HIS A 57 -4.12 1.97 -8.11
C HIS A 57 -4.21 2.37 -6.63
N VAL A 58 -3.94 1.44 -5.71
CA VAL A 58 -3.92 1.72 -4.26
C VAL A 58 -2.87 2.78 -3.91
N LYS A 59 -1.66 2.66 -4.48
CA LYS A 59 -0.57 3.61 -4.28
C LYS A 59 -0.94 5.00 -4.80
N ASP A 60 -1.44 5.11 -6.03
CA ASP A 60 -1.78 6.38 -6.67
C ASP A 60 -2.97 7.06 -5.98
N TYR A 61 -3.94 6.28 -5.50
CA TYR A 61 -5.01 6.79 -4.65
C TYR A 61 -4.46 7.36 -3.35
N LEU A 62 -3.65 6.59 -2.61
CA LEU A 62 -3.10 7.01 -1.33
C LEU A 62 -2.17 8.23 -1.47
N ALA A 63 -1.39 8.31 -2.55
CA ALA A 63 -0.52 9.46 -2.81
C ALA A 63 -1.28 10.79 -2.89
N LYS A 64 -2.54 10.78 -3.32
CA LYS A 64 -3.36 12.01 -3.41
C LYS A 64 -3.79 12.55 -2.05
N CYS A 65 -3.97 11.70 -1.04
CA CYS A 65 -4.54 12.07 0.25
C CYS A 65 -3.60 11.85 1.45
N PHE A 66 -2.38 11.34 1.21
CA PHE A 66 -1.45 11.00 2.28
C PHE A 66 -1.04 12.21 3.10
N ASP A 67 -0.67 13.32 2.47
CA ASP A 67 -0.21 14.52 3.17
C ASP A 67 -1.32 15.15 4.00
N GLU A 68 -2.54 15.22 3.46
CA GLU A 68 -3.74 15.67 4.18
C GLU A 68 -4.00 14.80 5.43
N HIS A 69 -3.95 13.47 5.28
CA HIS A 69 -4.11 12.55 6.41
C HIS A 69 -3.03 12.74 7.49
N MET A 70 -1.78 12.96 7.10
CA MET A 70 -0.71 13.19 8.05
C MET A 70 -0.89 14.53 8.77
N GLU A 71 -1.38 15.56 8.08
CA GLU A 71 -1.69 16.86 8.66
C GLU A 71 -2.80 16.78 9.69
N GLU A 72 -3.92 16.15 9.34
CA GLU A 72 -5.05 15.92 10.25
C GLU A 72 -4.62 15.12 11.49
N ALA A 73 -3.71 14.16 11.33
CA ALA A 73 -3.18 13.36 12.42
C ALA A 73 -2.07 14.05 13.24
N GLY A 74 -1.71 15.31 12.93
CA GLY A 74 -0.61 16.04 13.58
C GLY A 74 0.77 15.40 13.37
N LYS A 75 0.93 14.66 12.28
CA LYS A 75 2.13 13.91 11.90
C LYS A 75 3.02 14.72 10.97
N ARG A 76 4.33 14.45 11.02
CA ARG A 76 5.34 15.15 10.21
C ARG A 76 5.69 14.40 8.93
N GLU A 77 5.25 13.15 8.84
CA GLU A 77 5.38 12.30 7.66
C GLU A 77 4.77 12.98 6.43
N ARG A 78 5.47 12.92 5.30
CA ARG A 78 5.03 13.51 4.03
C ARG A 78 5.41 12.64 2.85
N LEU A 79 4.61 12.72 1.79
CA LEU A 79 4.75 11.97 0.55
C LEU A 79 6.12 12.18 -0.08
N ILE A 80 6.64 13.42 -0.03
CA ILE A 80 7.96 13.79 -0.56
C ILE A 80 9.11 12.98 0.05
N TYR A 81 8.92 12.39 1.24
CA TYR A 81 9.91 11.58 1.93
C TYR A 81 9.66 10.07 1.78
N VAL A 82 8.64 9.65 1.05
CA VAL A 82 8.30 8.24 0.86
C VAL A 82 9.24 7.61 -0.16
N ASP A 83 9.83 6.47 0.20
CA ASP A 83 10.55 5.60 -0.73
C ASP A 83 9.56 4.72 -1.49
N MET A 84 9.07 5.21 -2.64
CA MET A 84 8.02 4.53 -3.41
C MET A 84 8.46 3.18 -3.98
N ASP A 85 9.73 3.05 -4.37
CA ASP A 85 10.27 1.78 -4.87
C ASP A 85 10.22 0.72 -3.77
N LYS A 86 10.61 1.09 -2.54
CA LYS A 86 10.49 0.20 -1.39
C LYS A 86 9.04 -0.16 -1.08
N VAL A 87 8.10 0.79 -1.15
CA VAL A 87 6.68 0.50 -0.97
C VAL A 87 6.21 -0.52 -2.00
N MET A 88 6.54 -0.35 -3.28
CA MET A 88 6.14 -1.28 -4.34
C MET A 88 6.69 -2.69 -4.09
N VAL A 89 7.96 -2.82 -3.70
CA VAL A 89 8.57 -4.13 -3.38
C VAL A 89 7.85 -4.80 -2.20
N GLU A 90 7.56 -4.07 -1.12
CA GLU A 90 6.87 -4.65 0.04
C GLU A 90 5.41 -4.99 -0.26
N MET A 91 4.71 -4.20 -1.09
CA MET A 91 3.34 -4.49 -1.52
C MET A 91 3.27 -5.76 -2.36
N LYS A 92 4.23 -5.99 -3.26
CA LYS A 92 4.34 -7.27 -4.00
C LYS A 92 4.51 -8.45 -3.04
N ARG A 93 5.27 -8.31 -1.96
CA ARG A 93 5.41 -9.35 -0.92
C ARG A 93 4.11 -9.58 -0.14
N VAL A 94 3.34 -8.53 0.16
CA VAL A 94 2.02 -8.66 0.79
C VAL A 94 1.10 -9.49 -0.09
N HIS A 95 1.07 -9.22 -1.39
CA HIS A 95 0.30 -10.00 -2.35
C HIS A 95 0.72 -11.48 -2.38
N ILE A 96 2.02 -11.78 -2.49
CA ILE A 96 2.53 -13.16 -2.46
C ILE A 96 2.13 -13.89 -1.16
N LYS A 97 2.17 -13.20 -0.02
CA LYS A 97 1.69 -13.78 1.25
C LYS A 97 0.19 -14.02 1.23
N ALA A 98 -0.61 -13.08 0.71
CA ALA A 98 -2.04 -13.25 0.60
C ALA A 98 -2.37 -14.50 -0.23
N LEU A 99 -1.74 -14.68 -1.39
CA LEU A 99 -1.81 -15.89 -2.22
C LEU A 99 -1.56 -17.18 -1.43
N LEU A 100 -0.43 -17.27 -0.72
CA LEU A 100 -0.03 -18.49 -0.01
C LEU A 100 -0.98 -18.85 1.13
N PHE A 101 -1.46 -17.85 1.88
CA PHE A 101 -2.32 -18.06 3.04
C PHE A 101 -3.83 -18.04 2.72
N SER A 102 -4.24 -17.56 1.54
CA SER A 102 -5.63 -17.69 1.08
C SER A 102 -5.93 -19.05 0.44
N MET A 103 -4.89 -19.83 0.12
CA MET A 103 -5.00 -21.22 -0.34
C MET A 103 -4.93 -22.26 0.80
N SER A 104 -4.74 -21.80 2.05
CA SER A 104 -4.80 -22.63 3.28
C SER A 104 -6.19 -22.55 3.89
#